data_AF-A0A1M4V924-F1
#
_entry.id   AF-A0A1M4V924-F1
#
_cell.length_a   1.000
_cell.length_b   1.000
_cell.length_c   1.000
_cell.angle_alpha   90.00
_cell.angle_beta   90.00
_cell.angle_gamma   90.00
#
_symmetry.space_group_name_H-M   'P 1'
#
loop_
_entity.id
_entity.type
_entity.pdbx_description
1 polymer ?
#
loop_
_entity_poly.entity_id
_entity_poly.type
_entity_poly.pdbx_seq_one_letter_code
_entity_poly.pdbx_strand_id
1 'polypeptide(L)'
;MGENAKEQVVSVEGHHEHSHSHGHTHDHVHEHDHEHGHVHSHEHTKAVLNRMARLIGHMQSIRRMVEEGRDCSEVLVQISAVNAALRNVGKIILKDHMEHCIVDAVQQNDQAAIDRFEKALDQFMK
;
A
#
# COMPACT_ATOMS: atom_id res chain seq x y z
N MET A 1 -29.11 10.42 -40.00
CA MET A 1 -27.67 10.24 -40.28
C MET A 1 -26.97 11.54 -39.90
N GLY A 2 -25.97 11.66 -39.03
CA GLY A 2 -25.27 10.77 -38.09
C GLY A 2 -25.14 11.49 -36.72
N GLU A 3 -24.91 10.82 -35.59
CA GLU A 3 -23.60 10.33 -35.09
C GLU A 3 -22.49 11.39 -35.13
N ASN A 4 -21.61 11.62 -34.14
CA ASN A 4 -21.49 11.34 -32.71
C ASN A 4 -20.22 12.12 -32.22
N ALA A 5 -20.15 12.41 -30.91
CA ALA A 5 -18.95 12.54 -30.05
C ALA A 5 -17.70 13.38 -30.46
N LYS A 6 -17.22 14.21 -29.52
CA LYS A 6 -16.03 13.87 -28.71
C LYS A 6 -15.79 14.88 -27.57
N GLU A 7 -15.86 14.36 -26.36
CA GLU A 7 -15.32 14.95 -25.13
C GLU A 7 -13.80 15.15 -25.25
N GLN A 8 -13.32 16.32 -24.83
CA GLN A 8 -11.92 16.65 -24.74
C GLN A 8 -11.45 16.43 -23.30
N VAL A 9 -10.75 15.32 -23.10
CA VAL A 9 -10.06 14.99 -21.84
C VAL A 9 -8.78 15.81 -21.80
N VAL A 10 -8.62 16.66 -20.78
CA VAL A 10 -7.42 17.45 -20.52
C VAL A 10 -6.42 16.57 -19.77
N SER A 11 -5.31 16.22 -20.42
CA SER A 11 -4.15 15.57 -19.78
C SER A 11 -3.22 16.64 -19.20
N VAL A 12 -2.93 16.57 -17.91
CA VAL A 12 -1.91 17.38 -17.24
C VAL A 12 -0.57 16.64 -17.35
N GLU A 13 0.33 17.12 -18.20
CA GLU A 13 1.70 16.61 -18.33
C GLU A 13 2.60 17.23 -17.25
N GLY A 14 3.14 16.39 -16.36
CA GLY A 14 4.19 16.78 -15.43
C GLY A 14 5.57 16.65 -16.07
N HIS A 15 6.23 17.76 -16.35
CA HIS A 15 7.63 17.79 -16.81
C HIS A 15 8.58 17.57 -15.62
N HIS A 16 9.58 16.70 -15.77
CA HIS A 16 10.73 16.63 -14.88
C HIS A 16 12.02 16.76 -15.71
N GLU A 17 12.87 17.72 -15.35
CA GLU A 17 14.18 17.95 -15.96
C GLU A 17 15.23 17.08 -15.27
N HIS A 18 16.05 16.36 -16.06
CA HIS A 18 17.24 15.69 -15.57
C HIS A 18 18.46 16.09 -16.42
N SER A 19 19.55 16.47 -15.74
CA SER A 19 20.82 16.86 -16.34
C SER A 19 21.79 15.69 -16.32
N HIS A 20 22.19 15.18 -17.49
CA HIS A 20 23.29 14.23 -17.64
C HIS A 20 24.39 14.81 -18.53
N SER A 21 25.62 14.78 -18.02
CA SER A 21 26.84 15.16 -18.73
C SER A 21 27.56 13.88 -19.17
N HIS A 22 27.41 13.47 -20.44
CA HIS A 22 28.45 12.71 -21.14
C HIS A 22 28.34 12.82 -22.66
N GLY A 23 29.47 13.13 -23.31
CA GLY A 23 29.56 13.53 -24.72
C GLY A 23 29.82 12.39 -25.69
N HIS A 24 28.96 11.39 -25.75
CA HIS A 24 28.91 10.42 -26.86
C HIS A 24 27.47 9.95 -27.10
N THR A 25 27.03 9.88 -28.36
CA THR A 25 25.70 9.43 -28.76
C THR A 25 25.70 7.92 -28.95
N HIS A 26 25.09 7.17 -28.03
CA HIS A 26 24.73 5.78 -28.25
C HIS A 26 23.22 5.61 -28.09
N ASP A 27 22.60 4.93 -29.06
CA ASP A 27 21.20 4.50 -29.02
C ASP A 27 21.13 3.24 -28.15
N HIS A 28 20.72 3.41 -26.90
CA HIS A 28 20.39 2.29 -26.02
C HIS A 28 19.02 2.55 -25.41
N VAL A 29 18.15 1.55 -25.53
CA VAL A 29 16.87 1.49 -24.82
C VAL A 29 17.17 1.22 -23.36
N HIS A 30 17.06 2.23 -22.51
CA HIS A 30 17.03 2.00 -21.07
C HIS A 30 15.60 1.62 -20.66
N GLU A 31 15.38 0.32 -20.43
CA GLU A 31 14.29 -0.15 -19.58
C GLU A 31 14.56 0.34 -18.16
N HIS A 32 13.92 1.44 -17.78
CA HIS A 32 13.83 1.81 -16.38
C HIS A 32 12.55 1.19 -15.83
N ASP A 33 12.75 0.19 -14.97
CA ASP A 33 11.73 -0.37 -14.08
C ASP A 33 11.34 0.74 -13.09
N HIS A 34 10.48 1.64 -13.53
CA HIS A 34 9.97 2.70 -12.68
C HIS A 34 8.92 2.08 -11.77
N GLU A 35 9.38 1.69 -10.59
CA GLU A 35 8.53 1.42 -9.44
C GLU A 35 7.69 2.69 -9.19
N HIS A 36 6.49 2.76 -9.77
CA HIS A 36 5.56 3.87 -9.56
C HIS A 36 5.16 3.89 -8.09
N GLY A 37 5.92 4.63 -7.28
CA GLY A 37 5.57 5.00 -5.92
C GLY A 37 4.41 5.99 -5.96
N HIS A 38 3.21 5.47 -6.17
CA HIS A 38 1.99 6.26 -6.07
C HIS A 38 1.71 6.54 -4.60
N VAL A 39 1.51 7.82 -4.29
CA VAL A 39 1.15 8.26 -2.94
C VAL A 39 -0.30 7.88 -2.70
N HIS A 40 -0.53 6.80 -1.97
CA HIS A 40 -1.87 6.35 -1.60
C HIS A 40 -2.46 7.26 -0.52
N SER A 41 -3.43 8.08 -0.90
CA SER A 41 -4.35 8.69 0.07
C SER A 41 -5.47 7.68 0.35
N HIS A 42 -5.27 6.80 1.33
CA HIS A 42 -6.34 5.91 1.78
C HIS A 42 -7.48 6.76 2.38
N GLU A 43 -8.72 6.58 1.93
CA GLU A 43 -9.90 7.22 2.53
C GLU A 43 -9.95 6.92 4.05
N HIS A 44 -9.43 5.76 4.42
CA HIS A 44 -9.36 5.29 5.79
C HIS A 44 -8.04 5.58 6.53
N THR A 45 -7.14 6.42 5.99
CA THR A 45 -5.81 6.72 6.57
C THR A 45 -5.92 7.05 8.07
N LYS A 46 -6.78 8.00 8.45
CA LYS A 46 -6.94 8.41 9.85
C LYS A 46 -7.44 7.27 10.75
N ALA A 47 -8.36 6.44 10.25
CA ALA A 47 -8.88 5.31 11.01
C ALA A 47 -7.82 4.21 11.21
N VAL A 48 -6.99 3.96 10.20
CA VAL A 48 -5.84 3.04 10.27
C VAL A 48 -4.82 3.56 11.29
N LEU A 49 -4.41 4.83 11.20
CA LEU A 49 -3.47 5.44 12.13
C LEU A 49 -3.96 5.37 13.58
N ASN A 50 -5.24 5.65 13.82
CA ASN A 50 -5.83 5.54 15.16
C ASN A 50 -5.82 4.10 15.70
N ARG A 51 -6.00 3.09 14.85
CA ARG A 51 -5.92 1.67 15.26
C ARG A 51 -4.48 1.28 15.55
N MET A 52 -3.53 1.73 14.73
CA MET A 52 -2.09 1.53 14.97
C MET A 52 -1.62 2.17 16.28
N ALA A 53 -2.05 3.38 16.59
CA ALA A 53 -1.73 4.04 17.86
C ALA A 53 -2.20 3.23 19.08
N ARG A 54 -3.40 2.64 19.01
CA ARG A 54 -3.89 1.72 20.06
C ARG A 54 -3.03 0.47 20.16
N LEU A 55 -2.73 -0.18 19.03
CA LEU A 55 -1.86 -1.36 18.98
C LEU A 55 -0.48 -1.12 19.62
N ILE A 56 0.12 0.04 19.38
CA ILE A 56 1.38 0.44 20.03
C ILE A 56 1.21 0.50 21.55
N GLY A 57 0.13 1.11 22.04
CA GLY A 57 -0.19 1.13 23.47
C GLY A 57 -0.39 -0.27 24.07
N HIS A 58 -1.08 -1.16 23.37
CA HIS A 58 -1.22 -2.56 23.79
C HIS A 58 0.13 -3.28 23.87
N MET A 59 1.01 -3.07 22.88
CA MET A 59 2.34 -3.67 22.89
C MET A 59 3.20 -3.15 24.06
N GLN A 60 3.11 -1.86 24.37
CA GLN A 60 3.76 -1.28 25.53
C GLN A 60 3.23 -1.88 26.85
N SER A 61 1.93 -2.13 26.95
CA SER A 61 1.33 -2.83 28.09
C SER A 61 1.86 -4.25 28.22
N ILE A 62 1.93 -5.02 27.13
CA ILE A 62 2.48 -6.39 27.11
C ILE A 62 3.93 -6.39 27.59
N ARG A 63 4.76 -5.45 27.11
CA ARG A 63 6.14 -5.31 27.57
C ARG A 63 6.20 -5.13 29.10
N ARG A 64 5.37 -4.27 29.68
CA ARG A 64 5.31 -4.07 31.14
C ARG A 64 4.88 -5.34 31.87
N MET A 65 3.90 -6.07 31.34
CA MET A 65 3.48 -7.36 31.94
C MET A 65 4.66 -8.34 32.03
N VAL A 66 5.53 -8.37 31.01
CA VAL A 66 6.74 -9.19 31.01
C VAL A 66 7.79 -8.67 31.99
N GLU A 67 8.03 -7.35 32.02
CA GLU A 67 8.95 -6.70 32.97
C GLU A 67 8.54 -6.95 34.43
N GLU A 68 7.23 -6.97 34.70
CA GLU A 68 6.63 -7.23 36.02
C GLU A 68 6.55 -8.72 36.38
N GLY A 69 6.90 -9.63 35.47
CA GLY A 69 6.87 -11.07 35.71
C GLY A 69 5.46 -11.64 35.85
N ARG A 70 4.47 -11.10 35.12
CA ARG A 70 3.10 -11.62 35.10
C ARG A 70 3.00 -13.02 34.50
N ASP A 71 1.87 -13.68 34.79
CA ASP A 71 1.60 -15.03 34.29
C ASP A 71 1.67 -15.11 32.77
N CYS A 72 2.39 -16.13 32.28
CA CYS A 72 2.62 -16.34 30.85
C CYS A 72 1.31 -16.50 30.07
N SER A 73 0.29 -17.13 30.65
CA SER A 73 -1.01 -17.34 29.99
C SER A 73 -1.73 -16.01 29.78
N GLU A 74 -1.66 -15.10 30.75
CA GLU A 74 -2.23 -13.76 30.64
C GLU A 74 -1.52 -12.92 29.56
N VAL A 75 -0.19 -13.01 29.48
CA VAL A 75 0.60 -12.36 28.42
C VAL A 75 0.19 -12.89 27.05
N LEU A 76 0.07 -14.22 26.89
CA LEU A 76 -0.34 -14.85 25.63
C LEU A 76 -1.75 -14.44 25.19
N VAL A 77 -2.68 -14.23 26.12
CA VAL A 77 -4.02 -13.69 25.83
C VAL A 77 -3.93 -12.28 25.25
N GLN A 78 -3.09 -11.41 25.82
CA GLN A 78 -2.91 -10.05 25.31
C GLN A 78 -2.23 -10.02 23.93
N ILE A 79 -1.23 -10.88 23.71
CA ILE A 79 -0.61 -11.04 22.39
C ILE A 79 -1.64 -11.48 21.36
N SER A 80 -2.53 -12.41 21.72
CA SER A 80 -3.60 -12.88 20.84
C SER A 80 -4.58 -11.76 20.46
N ALA A 81 -4.91 -10.87 21.40
CA ALA A 81 -5.72 -9.68 21.14
C ALA A 81 -5.04 -8.72 20.16
N VAL A 82 -3.72 -8.49 20.33
CA VAL A 82 -2.92 -7.70 19.39
C VAL A 82 -2.93 -8.31 17.99
N ASN A 83 -2.72 -9.62 17.87
CA ASN A 83 -2.77 -10.33 16.58
C ASN A 83 -4.14 -10.20 15.89
N ALA A 84 -5.24 -10.29 16.65
CA ALA A 84 -6.58 -10.06 16.11
C ALA A 84 -6.76 -8.62 15.61
N ALA A 85 -6.30 -7.63 16.37
CA ALA A 85 -6.37 -6.23 15.98
C ALA A 85 -5.48 -5.90 14.77
N LEU A 86 -4.27 -6.46 14.68
CA LEU A 86 -3.38 -6.33 13.52
C LEU A 86 -4.01 -6.89 12.25
N ARG A 87 -4.60 -8.10 12.32
CA ARG A 87 -5.32 -8.69 11.18
C ARG A 87 -6.47 -7.81 10.70
N ASN A 88 -7.20 -7.19 11.63
CA ASN A 88 -8.26 -6.25 11.25
C ASN A 88 -7.70 -5.01 10.54
N VAL A 89 -6.61 -4.42 11.03
CA VAL A 89 -5.93 -3.29 10.35
C VAL A 89 -5.51 -3.68 8.94
N GLY A 90 -4.87 -4.85 8.77
CA GLY A 90 -4.48 -5.35 7.45
C GLY A 90 -5.66 -5.53 6.50
N LYS A 91 -6.80 -6.05 6.97
CA LYS A 91 -8.03 -6.16 6.15
C LYS A 91 -8.54 -4.81 5.63
N ILE A 92 -8.42 -3.75 6.44
CA ILE A 92 -8.86 -2.40 6.04
C ILE A 92 -7.94 -1.85 4.95
N ILE A 93 -6.63 -2.02 5.11
CA ILE A 93 -5.64 -1.59 4.11
C ILE A 93 -5.84 -2.36 2.81
N LEU A 94 -6.02 -3.68 2.91
CA LEU A 94 -6.27 -4.55 1.75
C LEU A 94 -7.53 -4.11 0.99
N LYS A 95 -8.63 -3.84 1.71
CA LYS A 95 -9.87 -3.37 1.10
C LYS A 95 -9.67 -2.06 0.34
N ASP A 96 -9.03 -1.08 0.96
CA ASP A 96 -8.78 0.23 0.34
C ASP A 96 -7.86 0.11 -0.90
N HIS A 97 -6.88 -0.79 -0.84
CA HIS A 97 -6.02 -1.09 -2.00
C HIS A 97 -6.79 -1.76 -3.15
N MET A 98 -7.71 -2.68 -2.85
CA MET A 98 -8.57 -3.29 -3.87
C MET A 98 -9.51 -2.27 -4.53
N GLU A 99 -10.10 -1.36 -3.74
CA GLU A 99 -11.08 -0.38 -4.22
C GLU A 99 -10.45 0.68 -5.14
N HIS A 100 -9.18 1.03 -4.92
CA HIS A 100 -8.52 2.09 -5.69
C HIS A 100 -7.49 1.54 -6.69
N CYS A 101 -6.55 0.72 -6.23
CA CYS A 101 -5.34 0.43 -7.02
C CYS A 101 -5.59 -0.67 -8.06
N ILE A 102 -6.40 -1.67 -7.72
CA ILE A 102 -6.72 -2.77 -8.65
C ILE A 102 -7.72 -2.33 -9.70
N VAL A 103 -8.69 -1.50 -9.33
CA VAL A 103 -9.64 -0.93 -10.30
C VAL A 103 -8.89 -0.13 -11.36
N ASP A 104 -7.96 0.73 -10.96
CA ASP A 104 -7.15 1.53 -11.88
C ASP A 104 -6.22 0.66 -12.73
N ALA A 105 -5.54 -0.32 -12.14
CA ALA A 105 -4.65 -1.24 -12.85
C ALA A 105 -5.38 -2.02 -13.94
N VAL A 106 -6.60 -2.50 -13.65
CA VAL A 106 -7.43 -3.22 -14.65
C VAL A 106 -7.85 -2.29 -15.78
N GLN A 107 -8.24 -1.05 -15.49
CA GLN A 107 -8.59 -0.06 -16.52
C GLN A 107 -7.41 0.27 -17.44
N GLN A 108 -6.19 0.27 -16.89
CA GLN A 108 -4.95 0.59 -17.60
C GLN A 108 -4.28 -0.63 -18.25
N ASN A 109 -4.82 -1.85 -18.07
CA ASN A 109 -4.17 -3.12 -18.43
C ASN A 109 -2.75 -3.26 -17.83
N ASP A 110 -2.54 -2.74 -16.61
CA ASP A 110 -1.28 -2.86 -15.88
C ASP A 110 -1.20 -4.22 -15.17
N GLN A 111 -0.72 -5.24 -15.91
CA GLN A 111 -0.54 -6.58 -15.37
C GLN A 111 0.51 -6.64 -14.25
N ALA A 112 1.52 -5.76 -14.28
CA ALA A 112 2.58 -5.74 -13.26
C ALA A 112 2.05 -5.24 -11.90
N ALA A 113 1.11 -4.30 -11.88
CA ALA A 113 0.40 -3.90 -10.65
C ALA A 113 -0.42 -5.06 -10.06
N ILE A 114 -1.11 -5.83 -10.90
CA ILE A 114 -1.90 -7.01 -10.48
C ILE A 114 -0.98 -8.07 -9.86
N ASP A 115 0.12 -8.42 -10.53
CA ASP A 115 1.08 -9.40 -10.03
C ASP A 115 1.72 -8.99 -8.68
N ARG A 116 1.98 -7.68 -8.49
CA ARG A 116 2.46 -7.14 -7.20
C ARG A 116 1.43 -7.29 -6.10
N PHE A 117 0.15 -7.05 -6.41
CA PHE A 117 -0.93 -7.24 -5.46
C PHE A 117 -1.11 -8.70 -5.07
N GLU A 118 -1.07 -9.64 -6.03
CA GLU A 118 -1.17 -11.08 -5.75
C GLU A 118 -0.07 -11.52 -4.77
N LYS A 119 1.18 -11.08 -4.99
CA LYS A 119 2.30 -11.35 -4.06
C LYS A 119 2.05 -10.77 -2.66
N ALA A 120 1.50 -9.56 -2.57
CA ALA A 120 1.19 -8.94 -1.29
C ALA A 120 0.06 -9.68 -0.55
N LEU A 121 -0.96 -10.12 -1.29
CA LEU A 121 -2.09 -10.90 -0.76
C LEU A 121 -1.62 -12.26 -0.23
N ASP A 122 -0.79 -12.98 -0.98
CA ASP A 122 -0.20 -14.25 -0.56
C ASP A 122 0.59 -14.11 0.73
N GLN A 123 1.33 -13.01 0.88
CA GLN A 123 2.09 -12.76 2.11
C GLN A 123 1.17 -12.42 3.29
N PHE A 124 0.05 -11.73 3.05
CA PHE A 124 -0.91 -11.37 4.09
C PHE A 124 -1.72 -12.57 4.62
N MET A 125 -1.93 -13.58 3.78
CA MET A 125 -2.73 -14.77 4.11
C MET A 125 -1.94 -15.90 4.79
N LYS A 126 -0.61 -15.82 4.80
CA LYS A 126 0.27 -16.73 5.56
C LYS A 126 0.15 -16.48 7.07
#